data_AF-A0A512CEH0-F1
#
_entry.id   AF-A0A512CEH0-F1
#
_cell.length_a   1.000
_cell.length_b   1.000
_cell.length_c   1.000
_cell.angle_alpha   90.00
_cell.angle_beta   90.00
_cell.angle_gamma   90.00
#
_symmetry.space_group_name_H-M   'P 1'
#
loop_
_entity.id
_entity.type
_entity.pdbx_description
1 polymer ?
#
loop_
_entity_poly.entity_id
_entity_poly.type
_entity_poly.pdbx_seq_one_letter_code
_entity_poly.pdbx_strand_id
1 'polypeptide(L)'
;MSTYFLSQNPGIINDTHRVTDWISVQEKTESHVYIYDKRLPSVLFNSNLQVISVFDGDESLNRETQFQQDQTWKGQLINLKSNPNWISSSAPDRSIWIVKSKKILPQSDGDFSWRQLTEIDGWKIVRLIKKIKP
;
A
#
# COMPACT_ATOMS: atom_id res chain seq x y z
N MET A 1 33.08 17.34 13.29
CA MET A 1 31.76 17.26 12.62
C MET A 1 31.97 16.52 11.32
N SER A 2 31.42 15.32 11.18
CA SER A 2 31.52 14.56 9.93
C SER A 2 30.11 14.16 9.51
N THR A 3 29.64 14.85 8.49
CA THR A 3 28.36 14.67 7.84
C THR A 3 28.56 13.80 6.60
N TYR A 4 27.56 12.97 6.31
CA TYR A 4 27.34 12.23 5.05
C TYR A 4 28.33 11.13 4.66
N PHE A 5 27.98 9.88 4.97
CA PHE A 5 28.21 8.73 4.08
C PHE A 5 27.17 7.63 4.37
N LEU A 6 25.96 7.79 3.81
CA LEU A 6 24.96 6.71 3.69
C LEU A 6 24.57 6.54 2.22
N SER A 7 25.57 6.44 1.35
CA SER A 7 25.39 6.38 -0.10
C SER A 7 25.91 5.10 -0.72
N GLN A 8 25.72 3.92 -0.10
CA GLN A 8 25.97 2.63 -0.76
C GLN A 8 25.09 1.53 -0.17
N ASN A 9 23.88 1.35 -0.73
CA ASN A 9 23.22 0.04 -0.91
C ASN A 9 21.86 0.23 -1.63
N PRO A 10 21.84 0.37 -2.97
CA PRO A 10 20.61 0.46 -3.74
C PRO A 10 19.76 -0.83 -3.71
N GLY A 11 20.26 -1.93 -3.15
CA GLY A 11 19.53 -3.20 -2.99
C GLY A 11 18.89 -3.44 -1.62
N ILE A 12 19.06 -2.53 -0.64
CA ILE A 12 18.61 -2.74 0.75
C ILE A 12 17.55 -1.72 1.18
N ILE A 13 17.49 -0.57 0.52
CA ILE A 13 16.46 0.42 0.78
C ILE A 13 15.28 0.04 -0.11
N ASN A 14 14.24 -0.50 0.50
CA ASN A 14 12.96 -0.77 -0.15
C ASN A 14 12.34 0.57 -0.58
N ASP A 15 12.85 1.15 -1.66
CA ASP A 15 12.55 2.52 -2.02
C ASP A 15 11.15 2.61 -2.59
N THR A 16 10.30 3.19 -1.77
CA THR A 16 8.88 3.38 -2.08
C THR A 16 8.68 4.57 -2.99
N HIS A 17 9.69 5.44 -3.14
CA HIS A 17 9.69 6.55 -4.09
C HIS A 17 9.50 6.06 -5.53
N ARG A 18 10.24 5.02 -5.92
CA ARG A 18 10.17 4.47 -7.29
C ARG A 18 8.82 3.81 -7.56
N VAL A 19 8.20 3.25 -6.53
CA VAL A 19 6.83 2.70 -6.62
C VAL A 19 5.82 3.83 -6.85
N THR A 20 5.96 4.95 -6.14
CA THR A 20 5.03 6.07 -6.21
C THR A 20 5.18 6.89 -7.47
N ASP A 21 6.41 7.02 -7.97
CA ASP A 21 6.69 7.62 -9.27
C ASP A 21 6.04 6.80 -10.38
N TRP A 22 6.19 5.47 -10.33
CA TRP A 22 5.58 4.58 -11.31
C TRP A 22 4.05 4.75 -11.32
N ILE A 23 3.42 4.78 -10.14
CA ILE A 23 1.96 4.97 -10.03
C ILE A 23 1.57 6.34 -10.56
N SER A 24 2.29 7.41 -10.20
CA SER A 24 1.97 8.78 -10.63
C SER A 24 2.10 8.99 -12.14
N VAL A 25 3.02 8.27 -12.79
CA VAL A 25 3.23 8.32 -14.25
C VAL A 25 2.21 7.47 -14.99
N GLN A 26 1.86 6.28 -14.47
CA GLN A 26 1.00 5.32 -15.16
C GLN A 26 -0.49 5.52 -14.87
N GLU A 27 -0.83 6.07 -13.71
CA GLU A 27 -2.20 6.34 -13.28
C GLU A 27 -2.43 7.85 -13.22
N LYS A 28 -3.47 8.34 -13.89
CA LYS A 28 -3.81 9.76 -13.91
C LYS A 28 -4.30 10.22 -12.53
N THR A 29 -3.36 10.70 -11.72
CA THR A 29 -3.43 11.74 -10.66
C THR A 29 -4.50 11.67 -9.55
N GLU A 30 -5.47 10.75 -9.56
CA GLU A 30 -6.51 10.66 -8.50
C GLU A 30 -6.77 9.22 -8.02
N SER A 31 -5.78 8.35 -8.18
CA SER A 31 -5.91 6.96 -7.73
C SER A 31 -5.66 6.84 -6.23
N HIS A 32 -6.68 6.42 -5.48
CA HIS A 32 -6.48 5.92 -4.12
C HIS A 32 -5.53 4.71 -4.17
N VAL A 33 -4.42 4.78 -3.44
CA VAL A 33 -3.41 3.73 -3.39
C VAL A 33 -3.51 3.02 -2.04
N TYR A 34 -3.69 1.71 -2.07
CA TYR A 34 -3.83 0.90 -0.87
C TYR A 34 -2.51 0.22 -0.51
N ILE A 35 -2.04 0.35 0.73
CA ILE A 35 -0.83 -0.37 1.19
C ILE A 35 -1.26 -1.54 2.06
N TYR A 36 -0.93 -2.76 1.63
CA TYR A 36 -1.31 -3.95 2.36
C TYR A 36 -0.29 -4.34 3.42
N ASP A 37 -0.79 -4.41 4.66
CA ASP A 37 -0.20 -5.05 5.84
C ASP A 37 1.24 -4.58 6.14
N LYS A 38 1.53 -3.32 5.78
CA LYS A 38 2.83 -2.67 5.94
C LYS A 38 2.71 -1.18 6.19
N ARG A 39 3.72 -0.68 6.91
CA ARG A 39 3.92 0.73 7.25
C ARG A 39 3.84 1.64 6.04
N LEU A 40 3.24 2.81 6.26
CA LEU A 40 3.11 3.84 5.23
C LEU A 40 4.47 4.54 5.10
N PRO A 41 5.16 4.39 3.97
CA PRO A 41 6.46 5.00 3.80
C PRO A 41 6.35 6.52 3.81
N SER A 42 7.27 7.19 4.50
CA SER A 42 7.22 8.66 4.64
C SER A 42 7.26 9.43 3.33
N VAL A 43 7.83 8.84 2.28
CA VAL A 43 7.88 9.43 0.93
C VAL A 43 6.50 9.68 0.33
N LEU A 44 5.49 8.93 0.78
CA LEU A 44 4.13 9.08 0.30
C LEU A 44 3.41 10.30 0.87
N PHE A 45 3.86 10.86 1.99
CA PHE A 45 3.31 12.10 2.54
C PHE A 45 3.53 13.30 1.62
N ASN A 46 4.56 13.25 0.77
CA ASN A 46 4.87 14.32 -0.17
C ASN A 46 4.28 14.08 -1.57
N SER A 47 3.57 12.97 -1.77
CA SER A 47 2.92 12.66 -3.04
C SER A 47 1.47 13.16 -3.02
N ASN A 48 0.94 13.59 -4.17
CA ASN A 48 -0.48 13.92 -4.32
C ASN A 48 -1.40 12.67 -4.29
N LEU A 49 -0.86 11.49 -3.97
CA LEU A 49 -1.59 10.24 -3.90
C LEU A 49 -2.31 10.14 -2.56
N GLN A 50 -3.61 9.84 -2.59
CA GLN A 50 -4.32 9.47 -1.37
C GLN A 50 -4.01 8.02 -1.03
N VAL A 51 -3.19 7.83 0.01
CA VAL A 51 -2.77 6.50 0.45
C VAL A 51 -3.63 6.01 1.61
N ILE A 52 -4.09 4.78 1.51
CA ILE A 52 -4.91 4.11 2.52
C ILE A 52 -4.19 2.84 2.97
N SER A 53 -3.88 2.74 4.25
CA SER A 53 -3.25 1.56 4.84
C SER A 53 -4.30 0.49 5.13
N VAL A 54 -4.00 -0.76 4.81
CA VAL A 54 -4.86 -1.91 5.05
C VAL A 54 -4.15 -2.86 6.00
N PHE A 55 -4.64 -2.96 7.23
CA PHE A 55 -4.07 -3.81 8.27
C PHE A 55 -4.64 -5.22 8.22
N ASP A 56 -3.77 -6.23 8.22
CA ASP A 56 -4.15 -7.64 8.34
C ASP A 56 -3.34 -8.38 9.42
N GLY A 57 -2.90 -7.66 10.46
CA GLY A 57 -2.22 -8.25 11.61
C GLY A 57 -0.71 -8.05 11.68
N ASP A 58 -0.07 -7.34 10.74
CA ASP A 58 1.35 -7.03 10.86
C ASP A 58 1.59 -5.99 11.97
N GLU A 59 2.18 -6.44 13.08
CA GLU A 59 2.50 -5.61 14.25
C GLU A 59 3.38 -4.41 13.91
N SER A 60 4.12 -4.45 12.80
CA SER A 60 4.88 -3.29 12.36
C SER A 60 3.96 -2.09 12.08
N LEU A 61 2.72 -2.29 11.61
CA LEU A 61 1.78 -1.21 11.33
C LEU A 61 1.34 -0.45 12.60
N ASN A 62 1.26 -1.12 13.75
CA ASN A 62 0.79 -0.54 15.02
C ASN A 62 1.74 0.50 15.65
N ARG A 63 2.94 0.67 15.09
CA ARG A 63 4.00 1.51 15.68
C ARG A 63 4.05 2.93 15.11
N GLU A 64 3.37 3.21 14.01
CA GLU A 64 3.43 4.49 13.28
C GLU A 64 2.33 5.47 13.70
N THR A 65 1.24 4.94 14.23
CA THR A 65 0.10 5.69 14.80
C THR A 65 0.44 6.43 16.08
N GLN A 66 1.58 6.10 16.69
CA GLN A 66 2.03 6.66 17.97
C GLN A 66 2.77 7.99 17.80
N PHE A 67 3.21 8.33 16.59
CA PHE A 67 3.98 9.55 16.29
C PHE A 67 3.26 10.56 15.40
N GLN A 68 2.09 10.20 14.84
CA GLN A 68 1.26 11.16 14.12
C GLN A 68 0.45 12.02 15.10
N GLN A 69 0.77 13.31 15.13
CA GLN A 69 0.17 14.31 16.02
C GLN A 69 -1.32 14.59 15.76
N ASP A 70 -1.83 14.16 14.60
CA ASP A 70 -3.20 14.37 14.14
C ASP A 70 -3.92 13.04 13.95
N GLN A 71 -5.20 12.94 14.36
CA GLN A 71 -6.05 11.76 14.19
C GLN A 71 -6.50 11.51 12.75
N THR A 72 -6.19 12.39 11.80
CA THR A 72 -6.56 12.24 10.37
C THR A 72 -6.16 10.90 9.76
N TRP A 73 -5.08 10.27 10.24
CA TRP A 73 -4.67 8.93 9.79
C TRP A 73 -5.68 7.82 10.11
N LYS A 74 -6.53 8.00 11.13
CA LYS A 74 -7.56 7.01 11.50
C LYS A 74 -8.61 6.86 10.39
N GLY A 75 -8.82 7.90 9.57
CA GLY A 75 -9.69 7.84 8.39
C GLY A 75 -9.07 7.09 7.20
N GLN A 76 -7.76 6.85 7.24
CA GLN A 76 -6.99 6.22 6.15
C GLN A 76 -6.46 4.83 6.54
N LEU A 77 -6.96 4.25 7.64
CA LEU A 77 -6.62 2.90 8.09
C LEU A 77 -7.84 1.98 8.01
N ILE A 78 -7.75 0.96 7.16
CA ILE A 78 -8.72 -0.12 7.07
C ILE A 78 -8.19 -1.29 7.89
N ASN A 79 -8.99 -1.79 8.82
CA ASN A 79 -8.63 -2.93 9.65
C ASN A 79 -9.36 -4.20 9.21
N LEU A 80 -8.66 -5.12 8.54
CA LEU A 80 -9.23 -6.40 8.10
C LEU A 80 -9.44 -7.39 9.25
N LYS A 81 -8.78 -7.22 10.41
CA LYS A 81 -9.11 -8.03 11.60
C LYS A 81 -10.49 -7.68 12.14
N SER A 82 -10.88 -6.42 12.07
CA SER A 82 -12.23 -5.99 12.46
C SER A 82 -13.26 -6.19 11.35
N ASN A 83 -12.85 -6.07 10.08
CA ASN A 83 -13.72 -6.27 8.92
C ASN A 83 -13.02 -7.08 7.81
N PRO A 84 -12.98 -8.41 7.92
CA PRO A 84 -12.24 -9.27 6.99
C PRO A 84 -12.80 -9.23 5.56
N ASN A 85 -14.10 -8.94 5.43
CA ASN A 85 -14.79 -8.86 4.14
C ASN A 85 -14.76 -7.45 3.52
N TRP A 86 -13.97 -6.52 4.07
CA TRP A 86 -13.91 -5.15 3.56
C TRP A 86 -13.44 -5.10 2.09
N ILE A 87 -12.49 -5.96 1.71
CA ILE A 87 -11.94 -5.98 0.34
C ILE A 87 -13.02 -6.35 -0.68
N SER A 88 -13.80 -7.41 -0.41
CA SER A 88 -14.89 -7.82 -1.32
C SER A 88 -16.03 -6.80 -1.32
N SER A 89 -16.47 -6.34 -0.14
CA SER A 89 -17.64 -5.47 0.00
C SER A 89 -17.40 -4.01 -0.41
N SER A 90 -16.27 -3.43 0.00
CA SER A 90 -16.11 -1.97 0.09
C SER A 90 -14.93 -1.41 -0.71
N ALA A 91 -13.92 -2.24 -1.05
CA ALA A 91 -12.80 -1.74 -1.85
C ALA A 91 -13.29 -1.24 -3.22
N PRO A 92 -12.77 -0.12 -3.75
CA PRO A 92 -13.10 0.33 -5.08
C PRO A 92 -12.65 -0.68 -6.14
N ASP A 93 -13.47 -0.86 -7.19
CA ASP A 93 -13.06 -1.66 -8.34
C ASP A 93 -11.87 -0.99 -9.04
N ARG A 94 -10.95 -1.80 -9.58
CA ARG A 94 -9.72 -1.36 -10.24
C ARG A 94 -8.78 -0.51 -9.36
N SER A 95 -8.94 -0.57 -8.04
CA SER A 95 -8.03 0.09 -7.10
C SER A 95 -6.60 -0.47 -7.21
N ILE A 96 -5.61 0.39 -6.96
CA ILE A 96 -4.19 0.05 -6.98
C ILE A 96 -3.72 -0.25 -5.57
N TRP A 97 -3.01 -1.36 -5.42
CA TRP A 97 -2.51 -1.85 -4.15
C TRP A 97 -1.01 -2.10 -4.24
N ILE A 98 -0.31 -1.73 -3.17
CA ILE A 98 1.11 -1.96 -3.00
C ILE A 98 1.28 -2.99 -1.87
N VAL A 99 2.06 -4.03 -2.15
CA VAL A 99 2.23 -5.18 -1.27
C VAL A 99 3.69 -5.56 -1.23
N LYS A 100 4.22 -5.98 -0.08
CA LYS A 100 5.58 -6.54 -0.05
C LYS A 100 5.64 -7.80 -0.91
N SER A 101 6.70 -7.95 -1.70
CA SER A 101 6.82 -9.09 -2.63
C SER A 101 6.73 -10.45 -1.95
N LYS A 102 7.19 -10.54 -0.69
CA LYS A 102 7.14 -11.72 0.17
C LYS A 102 5.81 -11.93 0.90
N LYS A 103 4.89 -10.96 0.88
CA LYS A 103 3.58 -11.08 1.54
C LYS A 103 2.58 -11.74 0.59
N ILE A 104 1.72 -12.56 1.17
CA ILE A 104 0.62 -13.21 0.48
C ILE A 104 -0.60 -12.30 0.63
N LEU A 105 -1.23 -11.99 -0.50
CA LEU A 105 -2.48 -11.25 -0.52
C LEU A 105 -3.64 -12.16 -0.09
N PRO A 106 -4.68 -11.61 0.55
CA PRO A 106 -5.88 -12.38 0.87
C PRO A 106 -6.50 -12.90 -0.43
N GLN A 107 -6.74 -14.20 -0.47
CA GLN A 107 -7.47 -14.82 -1.56
C GLN A 107 -8.96 -14.50 -1.39
N SER A 108 -9.66 -14.33 -2.49
CA SER A 108 -11.12 -14.23 -2.46
C SER A 108 -11.72 -15.58 -2.83
N ASP A 109 -12.81 -15.94 -2.15
CA ASP A 109 -13.65 -17.09 -2.51
C ASP A 109 -14.53 -16.78 -3.75
N GLY A 110 -14.05 -15.95 -4.68
CA GLY A 110 -14.69 -15.69 -5.97
C GLY A 110 -15.15 -14.25 -6.21
N ASP A 111 -15.07 -13.35 -5.24
CA ASP A 111 -15.58 -11.97 -5.37
C ASP A 111 -14.61 -11.01 -6.10
N PHE A 112 -13.30 -11.27 -6.02
CA PHE A 112 -12.27 -10.44 -6.63
C PHE A 112 -11.03 -11.23 -7.04
N SER A 113 -10.22 -10.67 -7.93
CA SER A 113 -8.90 -11.20 -8.26
C SER A 113 -7.84 -10.11 -8.22
N TRP A 114 -6.61 -10.53 -7.95
CA TRP A 114 -5.45 -9.65 -7.97
C TRP A 114 -4.75 -9.79 -9.31
N ARG A 115 -4.54 -8.67 -10.01
CA ARG A 115 -3.70 -8.61 -11.20
C ARG A 115 -2.41 -7.89 -10.86
N GLN A 116 -1.28 -8.60 -10.87
CA GLN A 116 0.02 -7.96 -10.73
C GLN A 116 0.30 -7.08 -11.96
N LEU A 117 0.64 -5.81 -11.71
CA LEU A 117 1.02 -4.85 -12.75
C LEU A 117 2.54 -4.83 -12.91
N THR A 118 3.27 -4.73 -11.81
CA THR A 118 4.74 -4.70 -11.79
C THR A 118 5.29 -5.05 -10.41
N GLU A 119 6.60 -5.26 -10.32
CA GLU A 119 7.34 -5.39 -9.06
C GLU A 119 8.56 -4.46 -9.11
N ILE A 120 8.71 -3.62 -8.09
CA ILE A 120 9.77 -2.61 -7.97
C ILE A 120 10.32 -2.66 -6.55
N ASP A 121 11.63 -2.86 -6.40
CA ASP A 121 12.36 -2.78 -5.12
C ASP A 121 11.71 -3.57 -3.96
N GLY A 122 11.30 -4.80 -4.26
CA GLY A 122 10.67 -5.71 -3.31
C GLY A 122 9.22 -5.36 -2.95
N TRP A 123 8.57 -4.52 -3.74
CA TRP A 123 7.14 -4.21 -3.66
C TRP A 123 6.43 -4.62 -4.95
N LYS A 124 5.33 -5.35 -4.81
CA LYS A 124 4.40 -5.68 -5.88
C LYS A 124 3.34 -4.60 -5.95
N ILE A 125 3.14 -4.08 -7.15
CA ILE A 125 2.00 -3.23 -7.48
C ILE A 125 0.96 -4.14 -8.12
N VAL A 126 -0.20 -4.26 -7.48
CA VAL A 126 -1.30 -5.10 -7.94
C VAL A 126 -2.55 -4.25 -8.10
N ARG A 127 -3.43 -4.68 -9.00
CA ARG A 127 -4.75 -4.09 -9.19
C ARG A 127 -5.80 -5.06 -8.70
N LEU A 128 -6.74 -4.57 -7.90
CA LEU A 128 -7.94 -5.31 -7.53
C LEU A 128 -8.92 -5.32 -8.71
N ILE A 129 -9.39 -6.48 -9.11
CA ILE A 129 -10.43 -6.63 -10.14
C ILE A 129 -11.62 -7.30 -9.48
N LYS A 130 -12.74 -6.59 -9.32
CA LYS A 130 -13.98 -7.23 -8.85
C LYS A 130 -14.55 -8.09 -9.98
N LYS A 131 -14.95 -9.32 -9.65
CA LYS A 131 -15.71 -10.13 -10.60
C LYS A 131 -17.14 -9.60 -10.58
N ILE A 132 -17.57 -9.03 -11.70
CA ILE A 132 -18.96 -8.66 -11.90
C ILE A 132 -19.75 -9.98 -11.91
N LYS A 133 -20.55 -10.23 -10.88
CA LYS A 133 -21.57 -11.29 -10.97
C LYS A 133 -22.53 -10.89 -12.10
N PRO A 134 -22.73 -11.75 -13.11
CA PRO A 134 -23.64 -11.48 -14.22
C PRO A 134 -25.09 -11.30 -13.75
#